data_AF-A0AAE1M923-F1
#
_entry.id   AF-A0AAE1M923-F1
#
_cell.length_a   1.000
_cell.length_b   1.000
_cell.length_c   1.000
_cell.angle_alpha   90.00
_cell.angle_beta   90.00
_cell.angle_gamma   90.00
#
_symmetry.space_group_name_H-M   'P 1'
#
loop_
_entity.id
_entity.type
_entity.pdbx_description
1 polymer ?
#
loop_
_entity_poly.entity_id
_entity_poly.type
_entity_poly.pdbx_seq_one_letter_code
_entity_poly.pdbx_strand_id
1 'polypeptide(L)' 'MMTANPILHGRTKHLELDLHFVREHAIQQHIRVCHIPSSRQVADGFTKPIPHRCFAMFKKHIGVQDVP' A
#
# COMPACT_ATOMS: atom_id res chain seq x y z
N MET A 1 20.66 15.39 19.58
CA MET A 1 21.32 14.28 20.30
C MET A 1 21.44 13.09 19.36
N MET A 2 22.68 12.60 19.20
CA MET A 2 23.11 11.29 18.67
C MET A 2 22.50 10.81 17.33
N THR A 3 23.20 11.10 16.24
CA THR A 3 23.03 10.45 14.93
C THR A 3 23.52 9.00 14.98
N ALA A 4 22.70 8.11 15.54
CA ALA A 4 22.90 6.67 15.41
C ALA A 4 22.48 6.25 13.99
N ASN A 5 23.47 6.09 13.11
CA ASN A 5 23.35 5.55 11.75
C ASN A 5 22.51 6.41 10.76
N PRO A 6 23.14 7.22 9.89
CA PRO A 6 22.44 8.11 8.96
C PRO A 6 21.51 7.39 7.96
N ILE A 7 21.78 6.12 7.65
CA ILE A 7 20.90 5.29 6.80
C ILE A 7 19.59 4.94 7.53
N LEU A 8 19.69 4.63 8.83
CA LEU A 8 18.50 4.42 9.67
C LEU A 8 17.75 5.74 9.86
N HIS A 9 18.46 6.83 10.12
CA HIS A 9 17.84 8.15 10.28
C HIS A 9 17.07 8.58 9.01
N GLY A 10 17.62 8.32 7.82
CA GLY A 10 16.91 8.59 6.56
C GLY A 10 15.63 7.76 6.41
N ARG A 11 15.70 6.43 6.63
CA ARG A 11 14.52 5.55 6.54
C ARG A 11 13.45 5.90 7.58
N THR A 12 13.85 6.18 8.81
CA THR A 12 12.94 6.60 9.89
C THR A 12 12.28 7.92 9.54
N LYS A 13 13.04 8.90 9.03
CA LYS A 13 12.50 10.20 8.62
C LYS A 13 11.48 10.07 7.49
N HIS A 14 11.72 9.20 6.50
CA HIS A 14 10.74 8.96 5.44
C HIS A 14 9.43 8.37 5.98
N LEU A 15 9.53 7.36 6.85
CA LEU A 15 8.34 6.79 7.50
C LEU A 15 7.58 7.82 8.34
N GLU A 16 8.28 8.66 9.09
CA GLU A 16 7.67 9.72 9.89
C GLU A 16 6.89 10.72 9.02
N LEU A 17 7.47 11.14 7.89
CA LEU A 17 6.82 12.04 6.94
C LEU A 17 5.58 11.41 6.32
N ASP A 18 5.68 10.17 5.84
CA ASP A 18 4.56 9.45 5.22
C ASP A 18 3.39 9.26 6.22
N LEU A 19 3.71 8.88 7.45
CA LEU A 19 2.73 8.71 8.52
C LEU A 19 2.05 10.04 8.88
N HIS A 20 2.81 11.13 8.96
CA HIS A 20 2.26 12.46 9.24
C HIS A 20 1.30 12.89 8.14
N PHE A 21 1.72 12.74 6.87
CA PHE A 21 0.90 13.08 5.70
C PHE A 21 -0.44 12.34 5.69
N VAL A 22 -0.42 11.01 5.85
CA VAL A 22 -1.65 10.20 5.87
C VAL A 22 -2.54 10.54 7.06
N ARG A 23 -1.94 10.76 8.24
CA ARG A 23 -2.69 11.11 9.46
C ARG A 23 -3.40 12.46 9.32
N GLU A 24 -2.73 13.48 8.78
CA GLU A 24 -3.32 14.79 8.58
C GLU A 24 -4.53 14.73 7.64
N HIS A 25 -4.39 14.05 6.50
CA HIS A 25 -5.48 13.89 5.53
C HIS A 25 -6.65 13.08 6.09
N ALA A 26 -6.39 12.13 6.99
CA ALA A 26 -7.43 11.38 7.68
C ALA A 26 -8.19 12.25 8.70
N ILE A 27 -7.48 13.08 9.47
CA ILE A 27 -8.10 14.02 10.45
C ILE A 27 -8.93 15.08 9.74
N GLN A 28 -8.43 15.61 8.62
CA GLN A 28 -9.15 16.56 7.76
C GLN A 28 -10.29 15.90 6.96
N GLN A 29 -10.50 14.59 7.11
CA GLN A 29 -11.52 13.81 6.41
C GLN A 29 -11.39 13.81 4.88
N HIS A 30 -10.24 14.21 4.34
CA HIS A 30 -9.92 14.10 2.91
C HIS A 30 -9.83 12.64 2.46
N ILE A 31 -9.40 11.76 3.36
CA ILE A 31 -9.35 10.31 3.14
C ILE A 31 -10.00 9.58 4.31
N ARG A 32 -10.57 8.40 4.05
CA ARG A 32 -11.05 7.47 5.07
C ARG A 32 -10.22 6.20 5.05
N VAL A 33 -9.57 5.90 6.17
CA VAL A 33 -8.80 4.67 6.31
C VAL A 33 -9.75 3.52 6.67
N CYS A 34 -9.75 2.47 5.86
CA CYS A 34 -10.56 1.27 6.09
C CYS A 34 -9.68 0.03 5.89
N HIS A 35 -9.83 -0.96 6.77
CA HIS A 35 -9.18 -2.25 6.58
C HIS A 35 -9.87 -3.02 5.45
N ILE A 36 -9.08 -3.49 4.48
CA ILE A 36 -9.53 -4.37 3.40
C ILE A 36 -8.76 -5.69 3.54
N PRO A 37 -9.44 -6.84 3.65
CA PRO A 37 -8.76 -8.13 3.66
C PRO A 37 -7.94 -8.31 2.38
N SER A 38 -6.76 -8.92 2.47
CA SER A 38 -5.85 -9.10 1.32
C SER A 38 -6.50 -9.80 0.12
N SER A 39 -7.48 -10.69 0.35
CA SER A 39 -8.25 -11.35 -0.71
C SER A 39 -9.10 -10.39 -1.57
N ARG A 40 -9.40 -9.19 -1.07
CA ARG A 40 -10.19 -8.14 -1.72
C ARG A 40 -9.37 -6.88 -2.04
N GLN A 41 -8.10 -6.83 -1.63
CA GLN A 41 -7.23 -5.68 -1.85
C GLN A 41 -6.60 -5.75 -3.25
N VAL A 42 -7.29 -5.21 -4.25
CA VAL A 42 -6.85 -5.23 -5.66
C VAL A 42 -5.46 -4.61 -5.86
N ALA A 43 -5.11 -3.60 -5.06
CA ALA A 43 -3.80 -2.94 -5.10
C ALA A 43 -2.61 -3.90 -4.91
N ASP A 44 -2.80 -5.01 -4.19
CA ASP A 44 -1.73 -6.00 -3.97
C ASP A 44 -1.26 -6.62 -5.30
N GLY A 45 -2.14 -6.77 -6.29
CA GLY A 45 -1.74 -7.30 -7.61
C GLY A 45 -0.86 -6.36 -8.43
N PHE A 46 -0.85 -5.07 -8.12
CA PHE A 46 0.00 -4.08 -8.78
C PHE A 46 1.31 -3.80 -8.03
N THR A 47 1.36 -4.08 -6.73
CA THR A 47 2.46 -3.62 -5.85
C THR A 47 3.31 -4.76 -5.30
N LYS A 48 2.84 -6.00 -5.37
CA LYS A 48 3.50 -7.17 -4.78
C LYS A 48 3.62 -8.31 -5.79
N PRO A 49 4.67 -9.13 -5.69
CA PRO A 49 4.65 -10.45 -6.30
C PRO A 49 3.59 -11.30 -5.59
N ILE A 50 2.54 -11.73 -6.30
CA ILE A 50 1.44 -12.52 -5.76
C ILE A 50 1.42 -13.95 -6.33
N PRO A 51 1.02 -14.97 -5.55
CA PRO A 51 0.90 -16.35 -6.05
C PRO A 51 -0.08 -16.45 -7.22
N HIS A 52 0.11 -17.44 -8.09
CA HIS A 52 -0.73 -17.65 -9.28
C HIS A 52 -2.25 -17.65 -8.98
N ARG A 53 -2.68 -18.30 -7.89
CA ARG A 53 -4.10 -18.30 -7.46
C ARG A 53 -4.63 -16.89 -7.18
N CYS A 54 -3.82 -16.05 -6.54
CA CYS A 54 -4.17 -14.68 -6.20
C CYS A 54 -4.17 -13.82 -7.46
N PHE A 55 -3.25 -14.08 -8.40
CA PHE A 55 -3.19 -13.39 -9.69
C PHE A 55 -4.41 -13.66 -10.55
N ALA A 56 -4.91 -14.91 -10.58
CA ALA A 56 -6.16 -15.24 -11.28
C ALA A 56 -7.36 -14.46 -10.72
N MET A 57 -7.46 -14.37 -9.38
CA MET A 57 -8.48 -13.56 -8.72
C MET A 57 -8.31 -12.07 -9.03
N PHE A 58 -7.08 -11.57 -9.01
CA PHE A 58 -6.77 -10.19 -9.36
C PHE A 58 -7.21 -9.86 -10.80
N LYS A 59 -6.85 -10.68 -11.80
CA LYS A 59 -7.30 -10.51 -13.20
C LYS A 59 -8.82 -10.40 -13.31
N LYS A 60 -9.54 -11.26 -12.59
CA LYS A 60 -11.01 -11.22 -12.52
C LYS A 60 -11.52 -9.92 -11.89
N HIS A 61 -10.91 -9.44 -10.81
CA HIS A 61 -11.32 -8.20 -10.15
C HIS A 61 -11.12 -6.94 -11.01
N ILE A 62 -10.10 -6.92 -11.89
CA ILE A 62 -9.84 -5.79 -12.79
C ILE A 62 -10.49 -5.95 -14.17
N GLY A 63 -11.25 -7.02 -14.40
CA GLY A 63 -11.99 -7.23 -15.64
C GLY A 63 -11.14 -7.63 -16.85
N VAL A 64 -9.97 -8.24 -16.65
CA VAL A 64 -9.18 -8.80 -17.77
C VAL A 64 -9.94 -9.95 -18.41
N GLN A 65 -10.16 -9.86 -19.71
CA GLN A 65 -10.79 -10.88 -20.53
C GLN A 65 -9.79 -11.36 -21.59
N ASP A 66 -9.81 -12.66 -21.87
CA ASP A 66 -9.08 -13.20 -23.00
C ASP A 66 -9.78 -12.74 -24.29
N VAL A 67 -8.98 -12.31 -25.26
CA VAL A 67 -9.49 -11.94 -26.59
C VAL A 67 -9.86 -13.24 -27.32
N PRO A 68 -11.04 -13.31 -28.00
CA PRO A 68 -11.48 -14.50 -28.71
C PRO A 68 -10.54 -14.96 -29.82
#